data_AF-A0A7L5DXY5-F1
#
_entry.id   AF-A0A7L5DXY5-F1
#
_cell.length_a   1.000
_cell.length_b   1.000
_cell.length_c   1.000
_cell.angle_alpha   90.00
_cell.angle_beta   90.00
_cell.angle_gamma   90.00
#
_symmetry.space_group_name_H-M   'P 1'
#
loop_
_entity.id
_entity.type
_entity.pdbx_description
1 polymer ?
#
loop_
_entity_poly.entity_id
_entity_poly.type
_entity_poly.pdbx_seq_one_letter_code
_entity_poly.pdbx_strand_id
1 'polypeptide(L)'
;MKKIKLNFALAAMLAGATAAFAFTPARHANTNWYFNGSAGQEQSASAWSTTTVPDDCAPSGTLPCEISVNASNQTQLQSFLSSHTVAQIDAMSAEKRP
;
A
#
# COMPACT_ATOMS: atom_id res chain seq x y z
N MET A 1 66.21 -30.10 -23.05
CA MET A 1 65.28 -31.02 -22.36
C MET A 1 65.13 -30.58 -20.89
N LYS A 2 63.89 -30.43 -20.39
CA LYS A 2 63.46 -30.47 -18.96
C LYS A 2 64.04 -29.35 -18.05
N LYS A 3 63.30 -28.51 -17.31
CA LYS A 3 61.92 -28.55 -16.78
C LYS A 3 61.41 -27.11 -16.58
N ILE A 4 60.16 -26.87 -16.96
CA ILE A 4 59.39 -25.67 -16.60
C ILE A 4 58.91 -25.85 -15.16
N LYS A 5 59.13 -24.85 -14.30
CA LYS A 5 58.45 -24.71 -13.00
C LYS A 5 57.67 -23.40 -13.02
N LEU A 6 56.39 -23.48 -13.40
CA LEU A 6 55.41 -22.42 -13.19
C LEU A 6 54.99 -22.47 -11.72
N ASN A 7 55.30 -21.42 -10.96
CA ASN A 7 54.68 -21.19 -9.65
C ASN A 7 53.49 -20.24 -9.86
N PHE A 8 52.30 -20.83 -9.95
CA PHE A 8 51.03 -20.14 -9.81
C PHE A 8 50.83 -19.76 -8.34
N ALA A 9 50.85 -18.46 -8.04
CA ALA A 9 50.32 -17.93 -6.79
C ALA A 9 49.10 -17.05 -7.10
N LEU A 10 47.95 -17.74 -7.15
CA LEU A 10 46.63 -17.31 -6.67
C LEU A 10 46.82 -16.53 -5.34
N ALA A 11 46.09 -15.49 -4.96
CA ALA A 11 44.74 -15.12 -5.28
C ALA A 11 44.54 -13.62 -4.99
N ALA A 12 43.92 -12.91 -5.93
CA ALA A 12 43.21 -11.67 -5.65
C ALA A 12 41.83 -12.04 -5.10
N MET A 13 41.53 -11.66 -3.87
CA MET A 13 40.15 -11.56 -3.37
C MET A 13 40.03 -10.31 -2.51
N LEU A 14 40.04 -9.14 -3.15
CA LEU A 14 39.25 -8.02 -2.63
C LEU A 14 37.81 -8.27 -3.06
N ALA A 15 37.11 -9.11 -2.31
CA ALA A 15 35.65 -9.12 -2.35
C ALA A 15 35.19 -7.89 -1.56
N GLY A 16 35.19 -6.74 -2.25
CA GLY A 16 34.50 -5.55 -1.77
C GLY A 16 33.06 -5.95 -1.47
N ALA A 17 32.65 -5.76 -0.22
CA ALA A 17 31.30 -5.99 0.24
C ALA A 17 30.34 -5.25 -0.70
N THR A 18 29.64 -6.01 -1.54
CA THR A 18 28.47 -5.49 -2.23
C THR A 18 27.47 -5.17 -1.14
N ALA A 19 27.34 -3.88 -0.83
CA ALA A 19 26.21 -3.37 -0.07
C ALA A 19 24.97 -3.76 -0.88
N ALA A 20 24.37 -4.89 -0.52
CA ALA A 20 23.06 -5.26 -0.96
C ALA A 20 22.13 -4.21 -0.37
N PHE A 21 21.82 -3.17 -1.15
CA PHE A 21 20.66 -2.34 -0.92
C PHE A 21 19.46 -3.29 -1.04
N ALA A 22 19.08 -3.86 0.08
CA ALA A 22 17.82 -4.57 0.22
C ALA A 22 16.72 -3.51 0.06
N PHE A 23 16.36 -3.24 -1.19
CA PHE A 23 15.03 -2.73 -1.51
C PHE A 23 14.07 -3.79 -1.05
N THR A 24 13.67 -3.72 0.22
CA THR A 24 12.43 -4.31 0.66
C THR A 24 11.36 -3.49 -0.07
N PRO A 25 10.63 -4.06 -1.05
CA PRO A 25 9.44 -3.38 -1.52
C PRO A 25 8.59 -3.21 -0.27
N ALA A 26 8.36 -1.97 0.14
CA ALA A 26 7.42 -1.69 1.20
C ALA A 26 6.12 -2.35 0.75
N ARG A 27 5.80 -3.50 1.35
CA ARG A 27 4.45 -4.05 1.28
C ARG A 27 3.64 -2.98 1.95
N HIS A 28 3.06 -2.09 1.14
CA HIS A 28 2.20 -1.06 1.65
C HIS A 28 1.15 -1.77 2.50
N ALA A 29 1.19 -1.52 3.81
CA ALA A 29 0.18 -2.03 4.70
C ALA A 29 -1.16 -1.45 4.23
N ASN A 30 -2.20 -2.30 4.19
CA ASN A 30 -3.54 -1.79 3.96
C ASN A 30 -3.82 -0.74 5.05
N THR A 31 -4.20 0.45 4.59
CA THR A 31 -4.56 1.58 5.45
C THR A 31 -6.08 1.59 5.54
N ASN A 32 -6.62 1.64 6.76
CA ASN A 32 -8.05 1.86 6.95
C ASN A 32 -8.36 3.34 6.72
N TRP A 33 -9.33 3.57 5.84
CA TRP A 33 -9.88 4.88 5.53
C TRP A 33 -11.34 4.88 5.93
N TYR A 34 -11.72 5.89 6.69
CA TYR A 34 -13.05 6.09 7.22
C TYR A 34 -13.78 7.19 6.43
N PHE A 35 -14.98 6.90 5.96
CA PHE A 35 -15.77 7.81 5.17
C PHE A 35 -16.51 8.82 6.07
N ASN A 36 -16.15 10.09 5.93
CA ASN A 36 -16.70 11.22 6.65
C ASN A 36 -17.51 12.16 5.74
N GLY A 37 -17.72 11.77 4.46
CA GLY A 37 -18.50 12.54 3.51
C GLY A 37 -20.00 12.25 3.57
N SER A 38 -20.69 12.83 2.58
CA SER A 38 -22.09 12.62 2.27
C SER A 38 -22.24 11.80 0.99
N ALA A 39 -23.46 11.29 0.74
CA ALA A 39 -23.80 10.57 -0.48
C ALA A 39 -23.30 11.29 -1.75
N GLY A 40 -22.64 10.54 -2.63
CA GLY A 40 -22.04 11.06 -3.87
C GLY A 40 -20.62 11.60 -3.72
N GLN A 41 -20.03 11.54 -2.52
CA GLN A 41 -18.63 11.93 -2.26
C GLN A 41 -17.69 10.73 -2.08
N GLU A 42 -18.17 9.50 -2.26
CA GLU A 42 -17.43 8.26 -2.00
C GLU A 42 -16.16 8.17 -2.85
N GLN A 43 -16.19 8.72 -4.07
CA GLN A 43 -15.02 8.76 -4.97
C GLN A 43 -14.06 9.93 -4.71
N SER A 44 -14.38 10.81 -3.77
CA SER A 44 -13.56 11.97 -3.42
C SER A 44 -12.71 11.64 -2.21
N ALA A 45 -11.39 11.55 -2.37
CA ALA A 45 -10.48 11.23 -1.27
C ALA A 45 -10.58 12.21 -0.10
N SER A 46 -11.01 13.46 -0.34
CA SER A 46 -11.27 14.46 0.72
C SER A 46 -12.40 14.09 1.68
N ALA A 47 -13.29 13.18 1.28
CA ALA A 47 -14.36 12.66 2.11
C ALA A 47 -13.92 11.50 3.00
N TRP A 48 -12.64 11.12 2.96
CA TRP A 48 -12.08 10.01 3.72
C TRP A 48 -10.99 10.50 4.67
N SER A 49 -10.90 9.87 5.84
CA SER A 49 -9.91 10.18 6.88
C SER A 49 -9.32 8.89 7.42
N THR A 50 -8.05 8.89 7.83
CA THR A 50 -7.44 7.77 8.56
C THR A 50 -7.50 7.96 10.08
N THR A 51 -7.98 9.13 10.54
CA THR A 51 -7.97 9.52 11.96
C THR A 51 -9.36 9.81 12.51
N THR A 52 -10.30 10.21 11.65
CA THR A 52 -11.68 10.52 12.03
C THR A 52 -12.54 9.30 11.77
N VAL A 53 -12.84 8.54 12.82
CA VAL A 53 -13.72 7.38 12.77
C VAL A 53 -15.15 7.85 13.01
N PRO A 54 -16.10 7.59 12.10
CA PRO A 54 -17.51 7.86 12.32
C PRO A 54 -18.07 6.99 13.45
N ASP A 55 -18.82 7.60 14.38
CA ASP A 55 -19.44 6.90 15.50
C ASP A 55 -20.76 6.18 15.10
N ASP A 56 -21.20 6.35 13.86
CA ASP A 56 -22.48 5.88 13.31
C ASP A 56 -22.33 4.69 12.34
N CYS A 57 -21.20 3.99 12.40
CA CYS A 57 -20.98 2.77 11.64
C CYS A 57 -21.80 1.61 12.20
N ALA A 58 -22.56 0.95 11.33
CA ALA A 58 -23.46 -0.14 11.66
C ALA A 58 -23.43 -1.24 10.57
N PRO A 59 -23.94 -2.45 10.84
CA PRO A 59 -24.03 -3.51 9.83
C PRO A 59 -24.98 -3.20 8.66
N SER A 60 -25.76 -2.13 8.76
CA SER A 60 -26.78 -1.73 7.78
C SER A 60 -26.72 -0.23 7.55
N GLY A 61 -26.84 0.21 6.30
CA GLY A 61 -26.80 1.61 5.93
C GLY A 61 -26.66 1.78 4.42
N THR A 62 -26.61 3.03 3.97
CA THR A 62 -26.52 3.37 2.54
C THR A 62 -25.15 3.86 2.11
N LEU A 63 -24.33 4.33 3.05
CA LEU A 63 -23.00 4.88 2.78
C LEU A 63 -21.91 3.94 3.28
N PRO A 64 -20.71 3.96 2.68
CA PRO A 64 -19.59 3.20 3.22
C PRO A 64 -19.20 3.80 4.59
N CYS A 65 -18.82 2.95 5.53
CA CYS A 65 -18.22 3.38 6.79
C CYS A 65 -16.69 3.44 6.67
N GLU A 66 -16.09 2.33 6.24
CA GLU A 66 -14.65 2.20 6.15
C GLU A 66 -14.23 1.29 5.00
N ILE A 67 -13.05 1.55 4.44
CA ILE A 67 -12.41 0.66 3.46
C ILE A 67 -10.96 0.43 3.87
N SER A 68 -10.49 -0.80 3.67
CA SER A 68 -9.09 -1.16 3.88
C SER A 68 -8.41 -1.29 2.53
N VAL A 69 -7.57 -0.30 2.18
CA VAL A 69 -6.95 -0.22 0.85
C VAL A 69 -5.46 0.04 0.94
N ASN A 70 -4.75 -0.36 -0.11
CA ASN A 70 -3.34 -0.06 -0.28
C ASN A 70 -3.17 1.39 -0.77
N ALA A 71 -3.41 2.36 0.12
CA ALA A 71 -3.18 3.78 -0.12
C ALA A 71 -2.72 4.45 1.18
N SER A 72 -1.48 4.94 1.21
CA SER A 72 -0.89 5.55 2.41
C SER A 72 -1.11 7.06 2.51
N ASN A 73 -1.70 7.67 1.48
CA ASN A 73 -1.99 9.10 1.44
C ASN A 73 -3.19 9.39 0.53
N GLN A 74 -3.66 10.64 0.58
CA GLN A 74 -4.88 11.06 -0.10
C GLN A 74 -4.78 11.02 -1.63
N THR A 75 -3.58 11.22 -2.20
CA THR A 75 -3.37 11.09 -3.66
C THR A 75 -3.47 9.64 -4.12
N GLN A 76 -2.87 8.70 -3.37
CA GLN A 76 -2.99 7.27 -3.66
C GLN A 76 -4.43 6.79 -3.49
N LEU A 77 -5.12 7.28 -2.45
CA LEU A 77 -6.53 7.00 -2.25
C LEU A 77 -7.35 7.54 -3.42
N GLN A 78 -7.11 8.78 -3.85
CA GLN A 78 -7.84 9.35 -4.99
C GLN A 78 -7.66 8.52 -6.25
N SER A 79 -6.44 8.07 -6.56
CA SER A 79 -6.18 7.17 -7.69
C SER A 79 -6.92 5.85 -7.56
N PHE A 80 -6.94 5.26 -6.35
CA PHE A 80 -7.71 4.05 -6.06
C PHE A 80 -9.21 4.26 -6.28
N LEU A 81 -9.79 5.29 -5.67
CA LEU A 81 -11.21 5.62 -5.74
C LEU A 81 -11.66 5.95 -7.17
N SER A 82 -10.83 6.67 -7.94
CA SER A 82 -11.13 6.99 -9.35
C SER A 82 -11.12 5.77 -10.26
N SER A 83 -10.50 4.65 -9.85
CA SER A 83 -10.53 3.38 -10.59
C SER A 83 -11.70 2.46 -10.21
N HIS A 84 -12.49 2.83 -9.20
CA HIS A 84 -13.62 2.03 -8.69
C HIS A 84 -14.92 2.82 -8.82
N THR A 85 -16.02 2.12 -9.08
CA THR A 85 -17.36 2.71 -9.02
C THR A 85 -17.82 2.87 -7.57
N VAL A 86 -18.76 3.78 -7.31
CA VAL A 86 -19.36 3.95 -5.97
C VAL A 86 -19.88 2.61 -5.43
N ALA A 87 -20.58 1.82 -6.25
CA ALA A 87 -21.08 0.50 -5.87
C ALA A 87 -19.97 -0.49 -5.47
N GLN A 88 -18.78 -0.40 -6.08
CA GLN A 88 -17.63 -1.24 -5.70
C GLN A 88 -17.01 -0.78 -4.38
N ILE A 89 -16.85 0.54 -4.20
CA ILE A 89 -16.37 1.12 -2.93
C ILE A 89 -17.32 0.73 -1.81
N ASP A 90 -18.62 0.79 -2.07
CA ASP A 90 -19.64 0.33 -1.15
C ASP A 90 -19.52 -1.15 -0.83
N ALA A 91 -19.33 -2.01 -1.82
CA ALA A 91 -19.19 -3.45 -1.58
C ALA A 91 -17.91 -3.81 -0.80
N MET A 92 -16.89 -2.95 -0.79
CA MET A 92 -15.67 -3.13 -0.01
C MET A 92 -15.83 -2.78 1.48
N SER A 93 -16.85 -2.02 1.82
CA SER A 93 -17.11 -1.57 3.19
C SER A 93 -17.92 -2.62 3.94
N ALA A 94 -17.31 -3.23 4.96
CA ALA A 94 -17.97 -4.25 5.79
C ALA A 94 -19.07 -3.64 6.67
N GLU A 95 -18.85 -2.42 7.14
CA GLU A 95 -19.81 -1.62 7.88
C GLU A 95 -20.37 -0.50 7.02
N LYS A 96 -21.52 0.03 7.38
CA LYS A 96 -22.24 1.04 6.63
C LYS A 96 -22.69 2.17 7.55
N ARG A 97 -22.78 3.37 7.00
CA ARG A 97 -23.36 4.52 7.68
C ARG A 97 -24.78 4.74 7.17
N PRO A 98 -25.72 5.18 8.04
CA PRO A 98 -27.12 5.38 7.68
C PRO A 98 -27.30 6.34 6.50
#